data_AF-A0A259MIX3-F1
#
_entry.id   AF-A0A259MIX3-F1
#
_cell.length_a   1.000
_cell.length_b   1.000
_cell.length_c   1.000
_cell.angle_alpha   90.00
_cell.angle_beta   90.00
_cell.angle_gamma   90.00
#
_symmetry.space_group_name_H-M   'P 1'
#
loop_
_entity.id
_entity.type
_entity.pdbx_description
1 polymer ?
#
loop_
_entity_poly.entity_id
_entity_poly.type
_entity_poly.pdbx_seq_one_letter_code
_entity_poly.pdbx_strand_id
1 'polypeptide(L)'
;MLTEDEMKRIAAEERYRHSIRKSLEEESASPAAEPPPPPPPPGFGAKLYEFLNSSVGMWLLSSVVLTGGAAFLQQVQHQHEISLKNQADLTSHRFEIEHRLDGMSFLLRRAVTVGDAKAALGGVFKSAIPVTPELQNRSLASLYLSVYPLLAGTEKEKTNRAYNLVKELEDIELVLQPLPDNKPLDDAQRTQIAKLMTAIQQLKFDDGR
;
A
#
# COMPACT_ATOMS: atom_id res chain seq x y z
N MET A 1 29.42 10.36 -12.98
CA MET A 1 28.90 10.95 -14.24
C MET A 1 27.39 10.93 -14.16
N LEU A 2 26.72 11.99 -14.57
CA LEU A 2 25.25 12.03 -14.58
C LEU A 2 24.72 10.96 -15.53
N THR A 3 23.70 10.23 -15.11
CA THR A 3 23.03 9.24 -15.95
C THR A 3 22.21 9.92 -17.05
N GLU A 4 21.93 9.23 -18.15
CA GLU A 4 21.19 9.82 -19.28
C GLU A 4 19.79 10.32 -18.89
N ASP A 5 19.15 9.66 -17.94
CA ASP A 5 17.83 10.05 -17.44
C ASP A 5 17.89 11.29 -16.54
N GLU A 6 18.95 11.44 -15.73
CA GLU A 6 19.20 12.66 -14.97
C GLU A 6 19.46 13.86 -15.91
N MET A 7 20.21 13.65 -16.99
CA MET A 7 20.43 14.69 -18.01
C MET A 7 19.14 15.11 -18.71
N LYS A 8 18.26 14.16 -19.06
CA LYS A 8 16.95 14.46 -19.66
C LYS A 8 16.05 15.23 -18.69
N ARG A 9 16.06 14.87 -17.41
CA ARG A 9 15.28 15.55 -16.37
C ARG A 9 15.76 16.99 -16.17
N ILE A 10 17.08 17.19 -16.07
CA ILE A 10 17.68 18.53 -15.93
C ILE A 10 17.36 19.38 -17.17
N ALA A 11 17.49 18.84 -18.37
CA ALA A 11 17.18 19.56 -19.61
C ALA A 11 15.69 19.93 -19.72
N ALA A 12 14.78 19.07 -19.26
CA ALA A 12 13.35 19.37 -19.21
C ALA A 12 13.05 20.48 -18.20
N GLU A 13 13.70 20.45 -17.04
CA GLU A 13 13.55 21.45 -15.98
C GLU A 13 14.11 22.82 -16.41
N GLU A 14 15.25 22.85 -17.09
CA GLU A 14 15.84 24.08 -17.63
C GLU A 14 14.93 24.72 -18.69
N ARG A 15 14.32 23.92 -19.58
CA ARG A 15 13.35 24.42 -20.56
C ARG A 15 12.13 25.05 -19.89
N TYR A 16 11.63 24.43 -18.82
CA TYR A 16 10.51 24.96 -18.04
C TYR A 16 10.88 26.28 -17.34
N ARG A 17 12.07 26.36 -16.73
CA ARG A 17 12.57 27.60 -16.13
C ARG A 17 12.70 28.72 -17.17
N HIS A 18 13.13 28.38 -18.38
CA HIS A 18 13.27 29.34 -19.47
C HIS A 18 11.92 29.83 -20.00
N SER A 19 10.91 28.95 -20.12
CA SER A 19 9.57 29.36 -20.55
C SER A 19 8.90 30.29 -19.54
N ILE A 20 9.09 30.04 -18.24
CA ILE A 20 8.54 30.89 -17.18
C ILE A 20 9.22 32.28 -17.15
N ARG A 21 10.54 32.33 -17.32
CA ARG A 21 11.25 33.62 -17.45
C ARG A 21 10.76 34.41 -18.66
N LYS A 22 10.57 33.72 -19.79
CA LYS A 22 10.10 34.37 -21.01
C LYS A 22 8.68 34.92 -20.86
N SER A 23 7.77 34.17 -20.23
CA SER A 23 6.41 34.66 -19.97
C SER A 23 6.41 35.86 -19.00
N LEU A 24 7.26 35.84 -17.97
CA LEU A 24 7.43 36.96 -17.05
C LEU A 24 8.02 38.21 -17.73
N GLU A 25 9.00 38.02 -18.62
CA GLU A 25 9.59 39.11 -19.40
C GLU A 25 8.58 39.70 -20.40
N GLU A 26 7.83 38.85 -21.12
CA GLU A 26 6.76 39.27 -22.03
C GLU A 26 5.64 40.02 -21.29
N GLU A 27 5.31 39.62 -20.07
CA GLU A 27 4.33 40.32 -19.22
C GLU A 27 4.89 41.64 -18.65
N SER A 28 6.20 41.73 -18.39
CA SER A 28 6.88 42.95 -17.94
C SER A 28 7.18 43.95 -19.06
N ALA A 29 7.16 43.52 -20.33
CA ALA A 29 7.51 44.33 -21.50
C ALA A 29 6.30 45.04 -22.15
N SER A 30 5.10 44.95 -21.55
CA SER A 30 3.94 45.70 -22.03
C SER A 30 4.18 47.21 -21.87
N PRO A 31 4.04 48.02 -22.94
CA PRO A 31 4.30 49.46 -22.88
C PRO A 31 3.28 50.18 -21.99
N ALA A 32 3.74 51.21 -21.29
CA ALA A 32 2.94 52.06 -20.42
C ALA A 32 1.70 52.59 -21.14
N ALA A 33 0.51 52.23 -20.62
CA ALA A 33 -0.77 52.67 -21.13
C ALA A 33 -1.03 54.17 -20.84
N GLU A 34 -1.77 54.81 -21.74
CA GLU A 34 -2.32 56.17 -21.62
C GLU A 34 -3.10 56.39 -20.30
N PRO A 35 -3.31 57.64 -19.85
CA PRO A 35 -3.92 57.94 -18.55
C PRO A 35 -5.33 57.34 -18.45
N PRO A 36 -5.67 56.62 -17.36
CA PRO A 36 -6.93 55.90 -17.27
C PRO A 36 -8.11 56.85 -16.96
N PRO A 37 -9.32 56.54 -17.47
CA PRO A 37 -10.56 57.19 -17.03
C PRO A 37 -10.81 56.93 -15.53
N PRO A 38 -11.61 57.78 -14.85
CA PRO A 38 -11.80 57.71 -13.39
C PRO A 38 -12.32 56.33 -12.95
N PRO A 39 -11.77 55.77 -11.85
CA PRO A 39 -11.99 54.38 -11.49
C PRO A 39 -13.44 54.13 -11.04
N PRO A 40 -14.06 53.01 -11.46
CA PRO A 40 -15.31 52.54 -10.88
C PRO A 40 -15.12 52.20 -9.39
N PRO A 41 -16.18 52.26 -8.56
CA PRO A 41 -16.07 52.04 -7.12
C PRO A 41 -15.45 50.66 -6.82
N PRO A 42 -14.52 50.57 -5.85
CA PRO A 42 -13.72 49.38 -5.65
C PRO A 42 -14.61 48.21 -5.18
N GLY A 43 -14.83 47.26 -6.10
CA GLY A 43 -15.44 45.98 -5.79
C GLY A 43 -14.55 45.17 -4.85
N PHE A 44 -15.15 44.26 -4.09
CA PHE A 44 -14.46 43.42 -3.10
C PHE A 44 -13.22 42.70 -3.66
N GLY A 45 -13.25 42.27 -4.93
CA GLY A 45 -12.11 41.65 -5.62
C GLY A 45 -10.93 42.59 -5.87
N ALA A 46 -11.17 43.88 -6.17
CA ALA A 46 -10.11 44.87 -6.35
C ALA A 46 -9.38 45.15 -5.03
N LYS A 47 -10.13 45.20 -3.92
CA LYS A 47 -9.55 45.33 -2.57
C LYS A 47 -8.76 44.10 -2.14
N LEU A 48 -9.20 42.90 -2.55
CA LEU A 48 -8.45 41.66 -2.29
C LEU A 48 -7.11 41.67 -3.07
N TYR A 49 -7.15 42.11 -4.33
CA TYR A 49 -5.96 42.21 -5.17
C TYR A 49 -4.98 43.28 -4.65
N GLU A 50 -5.47 44.48 -4.30
CA GLU A 50 -4.67 45.52 -3.65
C GLU A 50 -4.11 45.05 -2.30
N PHE A 51 -4.88 44.30 -1.51
CA PHE A 51 -4.40 43.74 -0.25
C PHE A 51 -3.27 42.75 -0.49
N LEU A 52 -3.44 41.79 -1.40
CA LEU A 52 -2.41 40.79 -1.74
C LEU A 52 -1.16 41.44 -2.36
N ASN A 53 -1.30 42.55 -3.09
CA ASN A 53 -0.20 43.31 -3.67
C ASN A 53 0.39 44.39 -2.72
N SER A 54 -0.14 44.52 -1.51
CA SER A 54 0.41 45.40 -0.48
C SER A 54 1.59 44.74 0.25
N SER A 55 2.44 45.52 0.91
CA SER A 55 3.56 44.98 1.70
C SER A 55 3.11 43.99 2.79
N VAL A 56 1.90 44.15 3.34
CA VAL A 56 1.31 43.24 4.34
C VAL A 56 0.78 41.97 3.68
N GLY A 57 0.11 42.07 2.54
CA GLY A 57 -0.35 40.91 1.78
C GLY A 57 0.80 40.12 1.19
N MET A 58 1.86 40.77 0.75
CA MET A 58 3.07 40.12 0.25
C MET A 58 3.85 39.43 1.38
N TRP A 59 3.84 40.01 2.59
CA TRP A 59 4.35 39.35 3.80
C TRP A 59 3.50 38.12 4.20
N LEU A 60 2.17 38.20 4.10
CA LEU A 60 1.29 37.05 4.32
C LEU A 60 1.43 35.97 3.24
N LEU A 61 1.53 36.34 1.97
CA LEU A 61 1.78 35.43 0.86
C LEU A 61 3.10 34.71 1.05
N SER A 62 4.16 35.43 1.42
CA SER A 62 5.45 34.78 1.71
C SER A 62 5.36 33.85 2.91
N SER A 63 4.65 34.22 3.98
CA SER A 63 4.40 33.35 5.14
C SER A 63 3.63 32.08 4.75
N VAL A 64 2.51 32.20 4.02
CA VAL A 64 1.67 31.08 3.58
C VAL A 64 2.38 30.20 2.53
N VAL A 65 3.15 30.78 1.63
CA VAL A 65 3.93 30.03 0.63
C VAL A 65 5.09 29.29 1.30
N LEU A 66 5.81 29.92 2.24
CA LEU A 66 6.93 29.30 2.96
C LEU A 66 6.46 28.21 3.92
N THR A 67 5.41 28.47 4.72
CA THR A 67 4.93 27.50 5.73
C THR A 67 3.93 26.49 5.15
N GLY A 68 2.95 26.95 4.37
CA GLY A 68 1.93 26.10 3.76
C GLY A 68 2.46 25.27 2.58
N GLY A 69 3.32 25.85 1.74
CA GLY A 69 3.93 25.12 0.61
C GLY A 69 4.88 24.01 1.05
N ALA A 70 5.70 24.27 2.07
CA ALA A 70 6.59 23.26 2.64
C ALA A 70 5.81 22.14 3.36
N ALA A 71 4.80 22.48 4.15
CA ALA A 71 3.94 21.50 4.81
C ALA A 71 3.19 20.62 3.79
N PHE A 72 2.69 21.22 2.70
CA PHE A 72 2.05 20.48 1.61
C PHE A 72 3.02 19.50 0.93
N LEU A 73 4.23 19.94 0.57
CA LEU A 73 5.23 19.06 -0.04
C LEU A 73 5.67 17.93 0.90
N GLN A 74 5.89 18.23 2.19
CA GLN A 74 6.19 17.22 3.21
C GLN A 74 5.04 16.21 3.35
N GLN A 75 3.80 16.68 3.30
CA GLN A 75 2.63 15.81 3.37
C GLN A 75 2.51 14.89 2.15
N VAL A 76 2.76 15.40 0.94
CA VAL A 76 2.77 14.59 -0.29
C VAL A 76 3.91 13.56 -0.24
N GLN A 77 5.11 13.95 0.19
CA GLN A 77 6.23 13.03 0.38
C GLN A 77 5.89 11.93 1.38
N HIS A 78 5.35 12.31 2.54
CA HIS A 78 4.97 11.37 3.59
C HIS A 78 3.86 10.40 3.13
N GLN A 79 2.85 10.89 2.41
CA GLN A 79 1.81 10.04 1.82
C GLN A 79 2.40 9.07 0.79
N HIS A 80 3.34 9.52 -0.02
CA HIS A 80 4.00 8.66 -1.00
C HIS A 80 4.82 7.56 -0.31
N GLU A 81 5.61 7.90 0.71
CA GLU A 81 6.35 6.92 1.51
C GLU A 81 5.43 5.89 2.19
N ILE A 82 4.32 6.34 2.78
CA ILE A 82 3.30 5.44 3.35
C ILE A 82 2.73 4.53 2.25
N SER A 83 2.46 5.06 1.06
CA SER A 83 1.90 4.25 -0.04
C SER A 83 2.88 3.17 -0.52
N LEU A 84 4.17 3.51 -0.66
CA LEU A 84 5.21 2.56 -1.06
C LEU A 84 5.42 1.50 0.01
N LYS A 85 5.44 1.91 1.29
CA LYS A 85 5.54 1.00 2.41
C LYS A 85 4.35 0.04 2.46
N ASN A 86 3.13 0.56 2.33
CA ASN A 86 1.92 -0.27 2.31
C ASN A 86 1.94 -1.27 1.14
N GLN A 87 2.43 -0.88 -0.04
CA GLN A 87 2.57 -1.80 -1.16
C GLN A 87 3.62 -2.88 -0.90
N ALA A 88 4.77 -2.51 -0.33
CA ALA A 88 5.82 -3.46 0.03
C ALA A 88 5.32 -4.45 1.10
N ASP A 89 4.69 -3.95 2.15
CA ASP A 89 4.11 -4.75 3.23
C ASP A 89 3.05 -5.71 2.66
N LEU A 90 2.12 -5.20 1.85
CA LEU A 90 1.08 -6.02 1.20
C LEU A 90 1.71 -7.11 0.34
N THR A 91 2.72 -6.80 -0.47
CA THR A 91 3.40 -7.78 -1.33
C THR A 91 4.08 -8.87 -0.52
N SER A 92 4.87 -8.48 0.49
CA SER A 92 5.58 -9.41 1.39
C SER A 92 4.61 -10.35 2.10
N HIS A 93 3.53 -9.82 2.67
CA HIS A 93 2.57 -10.63 3.41
C HIS A 93 1.79 -11.56 2.47
N ARG A 94 1.36 -11.09 1.29
CA ARG A 94 0.65 -11.91 0.31
C ARG A 94 1.50 -13.10 -0.13
N PHE A 95 2.75 -12.84 -0.51
CA PHE A 95 3.64 -13.89 -0.97
C PHE A 95 3.93 -14.91 0.15
N GLU A 96 4.11 -14.45 1.39
CA GLU A 96 4.28 -15.34 2.54
C GLU A 96 3.03 -16.21 2.80
N ILE A 97 1.83 -15.63 2.69
CA ILE A 97 0.56 -16.35 2.82
C ILE A 97 0.47 -17.45 1.75
N GLU A 98 0.70 -17.10 0.49
CA GLU A 98 0.62 -18.03 -0.64
C GLU A 98 1.65 -19.14 -0.54
N HIS A 99 2.91 -18.79 -0.24
CA HIS A 99 3.98 -19.75 -0.07
C HIS A 99 3.64 -20.82 0.98
N ARG A 100 3.08 -20.39 2.11
CA ARG A 100 2.66 -21.31 3.18
C ARG A 100 1.48 -22.16 2.73
N LEU A 101 0.44 -21.56 2.16
CA LEU A 101 -0.73 -22.32 1.70
C LEU A 101 -0.35 -23.39 0.68
N ASP A 102 0.55 -23.07 -0.24
CA ASP A 102 1.05 -24.01 -1.24
C ASP A 102 1.90 -25.11 -0.61
N GLY A 103 2.78 -24.77 0.34
CA GLY A 103 3.55 -25.73 1.12
C GLY A 103 2.65 -26.71 1.88
N MET A 104 1.64 -26.19 2.57
CA MET A 104 0.66 -27.03 3.28
C MET A 104 -0.13 -27.91 2.32
N SER A 105 -0.62 -27.35 1.21
CA SER A 105 -1.37 -28.10 0.19
C SER A 105 -0.52 -29.27 -0.37
N PHE A 106 0.76 -29.01 -0.65
CA PHE A 106 1.70 -30.01 -1.14
C PHE A 106 1.96 -31.14 -0.14
N LEU A 107 2.14 -30.81 1.14
CA LEU A 107 2.38 -31.79 2.21
C LEU A 107 1.11 -32.58 2.57
N LEU A 108 -0.07 -31.95 2.55
CA LEU A 108 -1.33 -32.61 2.83
C LEU A 108 -1.70 -33.67 1.78
N ARG A 109 -1.32 -33.47 0.51
CA ARG A 109 -1.56 -34.46 -0.57
C ARG A 109 -0.93 -35.83 -0.29
N ARG A 110 0.17 -35.86 0.47
CA ARG A 110 0.92 -37.09 0.80
C ARG A 110 0.71 -37.54 2.25
N ALA A 111 -0.05 -36.80 3.05
CA ALA A 111 -0.21 -37.11 4.46
C ALA A 111 -0.97 -38.44 4.62
N VAL A 112 -0.43 -39.39 5.38
CA VAL A 112 -1.09 -40.68 5.67
C VAL A 112 -1.44 -40.77 7.15
N THR A 113 -0.59 -40.19 7.98
CA THR A 113 -0.70 -40.22 9.43
C THR A 113 -1.10 -38.86 10.01
N VAL A 114 -1.54 -38.86 11.28
CA VAL A 114 -1.75 -37.64 12.06
C VAL A 114 -0.46 -36.81 12.14
N GLY A 115 0.70 -37.46 12.30
CA GLY A 115 1.99 -36.76 12.33
C GLY A 115 2.28 -36.02 11.03
N ASP A 116 1.98 -36.63 9.88
CA ASP A 116 2.12 -35.96 8.58
C ASP A 116 1.19 -34.74 8.46
N ALA A 117 -0.05 -34.87 8.97
CA ALA A 117 -1.02 -33.78 8.97
C ALA A 117 -0.58 -32.62 9.88
N LYS A 118 -0.06 -32.90 11.09
CA LYS A 118 0.52 -31.89 11.99
C LYS A 118 1.70 -31.18 11.32
N ALA A 119 2.62 -31.95 10.74
CA ALA A 119 3.78 -31.38 10.05
C ALA A 119 3.35 -30.49 8.87
N ALA A 120 2.33 -30.92 8.12
CA ALA A 120 1.78 -30.14 7.03
C ALA A 120 1.09 -28.86 7.50
N LEU A 121 0.27 -28.92 8.56
CA LEU A 121 -0.50 -27.79 9.09
C LEU A 121 0.31 -26.86 10.00
N GLY A 122 1.53 -27.25 10.41
CA GLY A 122 2.39 -26.39 11.23
C GLY A 122 2.66 -25.01 10.60
N GLY A 123 2.57 -24.92 9.27
CA GLY A 123 2.64 -23.68 8.49
C GLY A 123 1.61 -22.62 8.87
N VAL A 124 0.50 -23.03 9.48
CA VAL A 124 -0.56 -22.12 9.96
C VAL A 124 -0.04 -21.20 11.07
N PHE A 125 0.80 -21.69 11.99
CA PHE A 125 1.29 -20.88 13.11
C PHE A 125 2.62 -20.19 12.85
N LYS A 126 3.48 -20.80 12.03
CA LYS A 126 4.81 -20.27 11.70
C LYS A 126 5.31 -20.85 10.38
N SER A 127 6.17 -20.12 9.69
CA SER A 127 6.84 -20.67 8.51
C SER A 127 8.02 -21.54 8.89
N ALA A 128 8.10 -22.73 8.30
CA ALA A 128 9.33 -23.53 8.34
C ALA A 128 10.41 -22.94 7.43
N ILE A 129 10.01 -22.35 6.30
CA ILE A 129 10.88 -21.75 5.29
C ILE A 129 10.27 -20.39 4.94
N PRO A 130 10.51 -19.34 5.76
CA PRO A 130 9.95 -18.03 5.48
C PRO A 130 10.55 -17.45 4.20
N VAL A 131 9.71 -16.79 3.40
CA VAL A 131 10.21 -15.96 2.29
C VAL A 131 10.71 -14.65 2.85
N THR A 132 9.94 -14.08 3.78
CA THR A 132 10.31 -12.88 4.54
C THR A 132 10.66 -13.29 5.97
N PRO A 133 11.93 -13.23 6.41
CA PRO A 133 12.35 -13.68 7.74
C PRO A 133 11.56 -13.06 8.90
N GLU A 134 11.17 -11.80 8.77
CA GLU A 134 10.41 -11.04 9.77
C GLU A 134 9.00 -11.62 10.00
N LEU A 135 8.47 -12.35 9.01
CA LEU A 135 7.14 -12.96 9.05
C LEU A 135 7.17 -14.40 9.58
N GLN A 136 8.35 -14.99 9.81
CA GLN A 136 8.49 -16.42 10.16
C GLN A 136 7.61 -16.84 11.34
N ASN A 137 7.60 -16.05 12.42
CA ASN A 137 6.89 -16.36 13.68
C ASN A 137 5.48 -15.75 13.75
N ARG A 138 4.90 -15.38 12.60
CA ARG A 138 3.53 -14.88 12.49
C ARG A 138 2.61 -16.01 12.04
N SER A 139 1.44 -16.16 12.65
CA SER A 139 0.43 -17.12 12.15
C SER A 139 -0.22 -16.60 10.87
N LEU A 140 -0.75 -17.49 10.04
CA LEU A 140 -1.52 -17.13 8.85
C LEU A 140 -2.67 -16.18 9.20
N ALA A 141 -3.40 -16.42 10.29
CA ALA A 141 -4.46 -15.51 10.72
C ALA A 141 -3.93 -14.10 10.99
N SER A 142 -2.76 -13.98 11.62
CA SER A 142 -2.13 -12.68 11.86
C SER A 142 -1.67 -12.01 10.56
N LEU A 143 -1.18 -12.77 9.57
CA LEU A 143 -0.80 -12.24 8.26
C LEU A 143 -2.02 -11.70 7.51
N TYR A 144 -3.13 -12.43 7.51
CA TYR A 144 -4.41 -11.96 6.96
C TYR A 144 -4.92 -10.69 7.65
N LEU A 145 -4.79 -10.61 8.97
CA LEU A 145 -5.17 -9.43 9.74
C LEU A 145 -4.29 -8.20 9.41
N SER A 146 -2.99 -8.40 9.19
CA SER A 146 -2.06 -7.33 8.81
C SER A 146 -2.39 -6.73 7.43
N VAL A 147 -2.81 -7.54 6.47
CA VAL A 147 -3.16 -7.04 5.12
C VAL A 147 -4.58 -6.46 5.05
N TYR A 148 -5.50 -6.89 5.90
CA TYR A 148 -6.90 -6.43 5.90
C TYR A 148 -7.10 -4.90 5.84
N PRO A 149 -6.40 -4.06 6.64
CA PRO A 149 -6.56 -2.61 6.57
C PRO A 149 -5.99 -1.99 5.28
N LEU A 150 -5.11 -2.70 4.57
CA LEU A 150 -4.48 -2.25 3.32
C LEU A 150 -5.35 -2.51 2.08
N LEU A 151 -6.47 -3.23 2.25
CA LEU A 151 -7.33 -3.67 1.16
C LEU A 151 -8.64 -2.88 1.13
N ALA A 152 -9.26 -2.86 -0.05
CA ALA A 152 -10.55 -2.25 -0.30
C ALA A 152 -11.43 -3.17 -1.17
N GLY A 153 -12.74 -2.90 -1.18
CA GLY A 153 -13.71 -3.60 -2.02
C GLY A 153 -13.73 -5.12 -1.81
N THR A 154 -13.87 -5.86 -2.90
CA THR A 154 -14.00 -7.32 -2.92
C THR A 154 -12.80 -8.04 -2.32
N GLU A 155 -11.58 -7.52 -2.49
CA GLU A 155 -10.37 -8.12 -1.93
C GLU A 155 -10.39 -8.11 -0.40
N LYS A 156 -10.93 -7.04 0.20
CA LYS A 156 -11.10 -6.94 1.65
C LYS A 156 -12.11 -7.97 2.17
N GLU A 157 -13.20 -8.18 1.44
CA GLU A 157 -14.20 -9.20 1.77
C GLU A 157 -13.66 -10.62 1.64
N LYS A 158 -12.95 -10.92 0.53
CA LYS A 158 -12.28 -12.22 0.33
C LYS A 158 -11.27 -12.49 1.45
N THR A 159 -10.47 -11.50 1.81
CA THR A 159 -9.48 -11.58 2.90
C THR A 159 -10.14 -11.88 4.24
N ASN A 160 -11.26 -11.23 4.56
CA ASN A 160 -12.00 -11.53 5.79
C ASN A 160 -12.58 -12.94 5.80
N ARG A 161 -13.09 -13.43 4.66
CA ARG A 161 -13.55 -14.82 4.54
C ARG A 161 -12.40 -15.81 4.71
N ALA A 162 -11.27 -15.57 4.05
CA ALA A 162 -10.08 -16.39 4.17
C ALA A 162 -9.53 -16.41 5.60
N TYR A 163 -9.51 -15.27 6.27
CA TYR A 163 -9.15 -15.16 7.70
C TYR A 163 -9.99 -16.10 8.58
N ASN A 164 -11.31 -16.12 8.40
CA ASN A 164 -12.18 -16.98 9.20
C ASN A 164 -11.94 -18.48 8.90
N LEU A 165 -11.74 -18.85 7.64
CA LEU A 165 -11.41 -20.23 7.26
C LEU A 165 -10.04 -20.67 7.79
N VAL A 166 -9.06 -19.76 7.84
CA VAL A 166 -7.75 -20.03 8.45
C VAL A 166 -7.89 -20.29 9.95
N LYS A 167 -8.78 -19.58 10.65
CA LYS A 167 -9.07 -19.89 12.06
C LYS A 167 -9.67 -21.27 12.24
N GLU A 168 -10.59 -21.68 11.37
CA GLU A 168 -11.11 -23.06 11.37
C GLU A 168 -9.98 -24.08 11.14
N LEU A 169 -9.01 -23.75 10.30
CA LEU A 169 -7.83 -24.57 10.07
C LEU A 169 -6.89 -24.63 11.30
N GLU A 170 -6.70 -23.50 12.01
CA GLU A 170 -6.01 -23.44 13.30
C GLU A 170 -6.68 -24.36 14.33
N ASP A 171 -8.01 -24.29 14.45
CA ASP A 171 -8.77 -25.13 15.37
C ASP A 171 -8.61 -26.63 15.04
N ILE A 172 -8.61 -27.00 13.76
CA ILE A 172 -8.37 -28.39 13.35
C ILE A 172 -6.96 -28.84 13.73
N GLU A 173 -5.94 -28.02 13.49
CA GLU A 173 -4.56 -28.34 13.86
C GLU A 173 -4.44 -28.59 15.36
N LEU A 174 -5.06 -27.75 16.19
CA LEU A 174 -5.10 -27.88 17.64
C LEU A 174 -5.79 -29.18 18.10
N VAL A 175 -6.85 -29.60 17.40
CA VAL A 175 -7.53 -30.89 17.68
C VAL A 175 -6.64 -32.08 17.32
N LEU A 176 -5.73 -31.95 16.35
CA LEU A 176 -4.78 -33.01 16.01
C LEU A 176 -3.65 -33.12 17.04
N GLN A 177 -3.24 -32.02 17.70
CA GLN A 177 -2.12 -31.99 18.66
C GLN A 177 -2.11 -33.14 19.68
N PRO A 178 -3.21 -33.45 20.41
CA PRO A 178 -3.21 -34.51 21.41
C PRO A 178 -3.19 -35.94 20.83
N LEU A 179 -3.43 -36.10 19.51
CA LEU A 179 -3.49 -37.42 18.89
C LEU A 179 -2.09 -38.00 18.63
N PRO A 180 -1.89 -39.33 18.71
CA PRO A 180 -0.60 -39.95 18.42
C PRO A 180 -0.18 -39.79 16.96
N ASP A 181 1.08 -39.47 16.72
CA ASP A 181 1.59 -39.15 15.37
C ASP A 181 1.52 -40.34 14.40
N ASN A 182 1.68 -41.57 14.90
CA ASN A 182 1.63 -42.80 14.10
C ASN A 182 0.21 -43.26 13.77
N LYS A 183 -0.83 -42.61 14.32
CA LYS A 183 -2.22 -42.94 14.03
C LYS A 183 -2.54 -42.60 12.57
N PRO A 184 -3.24 -43.47 11.82
CA PRO A 184 -3.76 -43.11 10.51
C PRO A 184 -4.65 -41.86 10.57
N LEU A 185 -4.50 -40.98 9.59
CA LEU A 185 -5.38 -39.82 9.45
C LEU A 185 -6.77 -40.29 9.01
N ASP A 186 -7.80 -39.88 9.73
CA ASP A 186 -9.18 -40.23 9.41
C ASP A 186 -9.63 -39.59 8.09
N ASP A 187 -10.40 -40.34 7.28
CA ASP A 187 -10.83 -39.90 5.95
C ASP A 187 -11.78 -38.70 6.00
N ALA A 188 -12.60 -38.58 7.04
CA ALA A 188 -13.47 -37.42 7.23
C ALA A 188 -12.63 -36.18 7.58
N GLN A 189 -11.64 -36.33 8.47
CA GLN A 189 -10.69 -35.25 8.80
C GLN A 189 -9.90 -34.81 7.56
N ARG A 190 -9.37 -35.76 6.78
CA ARG A 190 -8.67 -35.49 5.51
C ARG A 190 -9.54 -34.70 4.55
N THR A 191 -10.80 -35.12 4.39
CA THR A 191 -11.76 -34.46 3.48
C THR A 191 -12.08 -33.04 3.96
N GLN A 192 -12.28 -32.85 5.27
CA GLN A 192 -12.52 -31.55 5.87
C GLN A 192 -11.36 -30.59 5.65
N ILE A 193 -10.13 -31.03 5.95
CA ILE A 193 -8.91 -30.23 5.76
C ILE A 193 -8.74 -29.87 4.27
N ALA A 194 -8.93 -30.84 3.36
CA ALA A 194 -8.82 -30.60 1.92
C ALA A 194 -9.85 -29.57 1.43
N LYS A 195 -11.09 -29.64 1.94
CA LYS A 195 -12.15 -28.68 1.61
C LYS A 195 -11.81 -27.28 2.09
N LEU A 196 -11.31 -27.13 3.32
CA LEU A 196 -10.89 -25.85 3.86
C LEU A 196 -9.72 -25.25 3.09
N MET A 197 -8.68 -26.03 2.83
CA MET A 197 -7.53 -25.60 2.04
C MET A 197 -7.95 -25.12 0.65
N THR A 198 -8.85 -25.86 -0.01
CA THR A 198 -9.39 -25.47 -1.32
C THR A 198 -10.18 -24.17 -1.23
N ALA A 199 -11.02 -24.01 -0.21
CA ALA A 199 -11.80 -22.79 -0.01
C ALA A 199 -10.91 -21.56 0.28
N ILE A 200 -9.85 -21.73 1.07
CA ILE A 200 -8.86 -20.66 1.33
C ILE A 200 -8.12 -20.30 0.03
N GLN A 201 -7.67 -21.28 -0.74
CA GLN A 201 -6.97 -21.04 -2.02
C GLN A 201 -7.85 -20.39 -3.09
N GLN A 202 -9.17 -20.64 -3.08
CA GLN A 202 -10.13 -19.95 -3.96
C GLN A 202 -10.32 -18.47 -3.61
N LEU A 203 -9.96 -18.08 -2.38
CA LEU A 203 -9.99 -16.70 -1.90
C LEU A 203 -8.61 -16.04 -1.97
N LYS A 204 -7.69 -16.61 -2.74
CA LYS A 204 -6.37 -16.01 -2.99
C LYS A 204 -6.51 -14.60 -3.58
N PHE A 205 -5.47 -13.81 -3.39
CA PHE A 205 -5.39 -12.46 -3.92
C PHE A 205 -5.42 -12.50 -5.45
N ASP A 206 -6.12 -11.55 -6.07
CA ASP A 206 -6.09 -11.42 -7.52
C ASP A 206 -4.71 -10.87 -7.95
N ASP A 207 -4.08 -11.49 -8.94
CA ASP A 207 -2.74 -11.12 -9.48
C ASP A 207 -2.71 -9.75 -10.19
N GLY A 208 -3.80 -8.98 -10.17
CA GLY A 208 -3.83 -7.59 -10.64
C GLY A 208 -3.29 -7.40 -12.06
N ARG A 209 -3.73 -8.24 -13.02
CA ARG A 209 -3.57 -7.93 -14.46
C ARG A 209 -4.72 -7.08 -14.96
#